data_AF-A0A1E4TPD9-F1
#
_entry.id   AF-A0A1E4TPD9-F1
#
_cell.length_a   1.000
_cell.length_b   1.000
_cell.length_c   1.000
_cell.angle_alpha   90.00
_cell.angle_beta   90.00
_cell.angle_gamma   90.00
#
_symmetry.space_group_name_H-M   'P 1'
#
loop_
_entity.id
_entity.type
_entity.pdbx_description
1 polymer ?
#
loop_
_entity_poly.entity_id
_entity_poly.type
_entity_poly.pdbx_seq_one_letter_code
_entity_poly.pdbx_strand_id
1 'polypeptide(L)' 'KSILRQVKNIANGYSSAQVMVRNATSNEPYGPSTVEMENVAERTFDSSEFLEIMDMVDKRLNDKGKNWRHV' A
#
# COMPACT_ATOMS: atom_id res chain seq x y z
N LYS A 1 -15.27 -5.74 5.00
CA LYS A 1 -14.27 -4.66 4.80
C LYS A 1 -13.31 -4.94 3.62
N SER A 2 -12.77 -6.16 3.49
CA SER A 2 -11.85 -6.54 2.39
C SER A 2 -12.44 -6.37 0.97
N ILE A 3 -13.69 -6.77 0.73
CA ILE A 3 -14.33 -6.69 -0.61
C ILE A 3 -14.46 -5.24 -1.09
N LEU A 4 -14.84 -4.30 -0.23
CA LEU A 4 -14.91 -2.88 -0.57
C LEU A 4 -13.55 -2.29 -0.96
N ARG A 5 -12.45 -2.84 -0.41
CA ARG A 5 -11.08 -2.43 -0.73
C ARG A 5 -10.67 -2.95 -2.10
N GLN A 6 -10.99 -4.20 -2.42
CA GLN A 6 -10.75 -4.79 -3.74
C GLN A 6 -11.50 -4.02 -4.85
N VAL A 7 -12.78 -3.70 -4.64
CA VAL A 7 -13.57 -2.89 -5.59
C VAL A 7 -12.97 -1.50 -5.79
N LYS A 8 -12.50 -0.84 -4.72
CA LYS A 8 -11.82 0.46 -4.82
C LYS A 8 -10.47 0.37 -5.55
N ASN A 9 -9.78 -0.76 -5.48
CA ASN A 9 -8.51 -0.92 -6.19
C ASN A 9 -8.73 -0.96 -7.71
N ILE A 10 -9.75 -1.68 -8.15
CA ILE A 10 -10.14 -1.76 -9.57
C ILE A 10 -10.65 -0.40 -10.07
N ALA A 11 -11.54 0.24 -9.31
CA ALA A 11 -12.15 1.51 -9.72
C ALA A 11 -11.15 2.69 -9.80
N ASN A 12 -10.10 2.69 -8.98
CA ASN A 12 -9.06 3.73 -9.01
C ASN A 12 -7.87 3.37 -9.92
N GLY A 13 -7.88 2.20 -10.57
CA GLY A 13 -6.79 1.78 -11.46
C GLY A 13 -5.44 1.62 -10.76
N TYR A 14 -5.42 1.22 -9.48
CA TYR A 14 -4.14 1.01 -8.79
C TYR A 14 -3.37 -0.17 -9.39
N SER A 15 -2.08 0.01 -9.59
CA SER A 15 -1.18 -1.05 -10.01
C SER A 15 -1.03 -2.13 -8.94
N SER A 16 -0.46 -3.28 -9.33
CA SER A 16 -0.15 -4.36 -8.38
C SER A 16 0.76 -3.87 -7.24
N ALA A 17 1.80 -3.09 -7.58
CA ALA A 17 2.74 -2.50 -6.64
C ALA A 17 2.05 -1.56 -5.64
N GLN A 18 1.18 -0.67 -6.13
CA GLN A 18 0.40 0.23 -5.28
C GLN A 18 -0.55 -0.51 -4.36
N VAL A 19 -1.20 -1.58 -4.84
CA VAL A 19 -2.08 -2.42 -4.01
C VAL A 19 -1.30 -3.10 -2.88
N MET A 20 -0.09 -3.61 -3.15
CA MET A 20 0.77 -4.22 -2.14
C MET A 20 1.12 -3.22 -1.03
N VAL A 21 1.60 -2.03 -1.37
CA VAL A 21 1.90 -0.98 -0.38
C VAL A 21 0.65 -0.60 0.40
N ARG A 22 -0.51 -0.45 -0.27
CA ARG A 22 -1.77 -0.13 0.41
C ARG A 22 -2.21 -1.19 1.41
N ASN A 23 -1.92 -2.46 1.14
CA ASN A 23 -2.22 -3.56 2.04
C ASN A 23 -1.27 -3.56 3.24
N ALA A 24 0.03 -3.36 3.00
CA ALA A 24 1.04 -3.31 4.05
C ALA A 24 0.84 -2.13 5.02
N THR A 25 0.38 -0.97 4.53
CA THR A 25 0.11 0.23 5.34
C THR A 25 -1.38 0.37 5.68
N SER A 26 -2.07 -0.73 5.99
CA SER A 26 -3.51 -0.69 6.28
C SER A 26 -3.82 -0.13 7.67
N ASN A 27 -5.02 0.42 7.87
CA ASN A 27 -5.45 0.95 9.18
C ASN A 27 -5.94 -0.15 10.16
N GLU A 28 -5.55 -1.40 9.94
CA GLU A 28 -5.88 -2.51 10.85
C GLU A 28 -5.07 -2.37 12.16
N PRO A 29 -5.53 -2.95 13.28
CA PRO A 29 -4.85 -2.77 14.58
C PRO A 29 -3.50 -3.51 14.66
N TYR A 30 -3.24 -4.43 13.74
CA TYR A 30 -1.99 -5.17 13.58
C TYR A 30 -1.22 -4.65 12.35
N GLY A 31 0.11 -4.61 12.46
CA GLY A 31 0.99 -4.19 11.36
C GLY A 31 1.09 -5.22 10.23
N PRO A 32 1.85 -4.90 9.17
CA PRO A 32 2.08 -5.82 8.06
C PRO A 32 2.83 -7.07 8.52
N SER A 33 2.58 -8.17 7.83
CA SER A 33 3.39 -9.38 7.98
C SER A 33 4.79 -9.20 7.36
N THR A 34 5.78 -9.95 7.84
CA THR A 34 7.13 -9.96 7.26
C THR A 34 7.11 -10.28 5.76
N VAL A 35 6.24 -11.21 5.35
CA VAL A 35 6.07 -11.62 3.94
C VAL A 35 5.56 -10.48 3.08
N GLU A 36 4.61 -9.67 3.58
CA GLU A 36 4.13 -8.50 2.84
C GLU A 36 5.24 -7.46 2.66
N MET A 37 6.06 -7.25 3.69
CA MET A 37 7.18 -6.30 3.63
C MET A 37 8.30 -6.79 2.70
N GLU A 38 8.60 -8.09 2.71
CA GLU A 38 9.56 -8.72 1.82
C GLU A 38 9.13 -8.59 0.35
N ASN A 39 7.85 -8.88 0.06
CA ASN A 39 7.29 -8.69 -1.28
C ASN A 39 7.42 -7.23 -1.76
N VAL A 40 7.16 -6.24 -0.89
CA VAL A 40 7.37 -4.83 -1.25
C VAL A 40 8.85 -4.56 -1.54
N ALA A 41 9.76 -5.07 -0.70
CA ALA A 41 11.20 -4.88 -0.87
C ALA A 41 11.71 -5.47 -2.20
N GLU A 42 11.29 -6.67 -2.57
CA GLU A 42 11.66 -7.30 -3.85
C GLU A 42 11.22 -6.47 -5.06
N ARG A 43 10.04 -5.85 -5.00
CA ARG A 43 9.54 -5.01 -6.09
C ARG A 43 10.25 -3.68 -6.23
N THR A 44 10.97 -3.22 -5.21
CA THR A 44 11.75 -1.97 -5.32
C THR A 44 12.92 -2.05 -6.30
N PHE A 45 13.34 -3.26 -6.71
CA PHE A 45 14.38 -3.44 -7.72
C PHE A 45 13.89 -3.22 -9.16
N ASP A 46 12.58 -3.18 -9.39
CA ASP A 46 12.02 -2.81 -10.68
C ASP A 46 11.85 -1.29 -10.78
N SER A 47 12.54 -0.65 -11.72
CA SER A 47 12.52 0.81 -11.88
C SER A 47 11.13 1.39 -12.18
N SER A 48 10.24 0.62 -12.80
CA SER A 48 8.87 1.05 -13.10
C SER A 48 7.97 0.96 -11.87
N GLU A 49 8.06 -0.13 -11.10
CA GLU A 49 7.28 -0.31 -9.87
C GLU A 49 7.81 0.55 -8.72
N PHE A 50 9.12 0.85 -8.69
CA PHE A 50 9.76 1.68 -7.66
C PHE A 50 9.09 3.05 -7.50
N LEU A 51 8.86 3.75 -8.62
CA LEU A 51 8.23 5.08 -8.60
C LEU A 51 6.81 5.01 -8.04
N GLU A 52 6.06 3.96 -8.38
CA GLU A 52 4.69 3.76 -7.91
C GLU A 52 4.63 3.40 -6.42
N ILE A 53 5.60 2.60 -5.95
CA ILE A 53 5.76 2.27 -4.52
C ILE A 53 6.01 3.55 -3.73
N MET A 54 6.98 4.36 -4.16
CA MET A 54 7.35 5.59 -3.45
C MET A 54 6.24 6.64 -3.48
N ASP A 55 5.53 6.81 -4.61
CA ASP A 55 4.35 7.68 -4.70
C ASP A 55 3.23 7.24 -3.73
N MET A 56 3.01 5.92 -3.57
CA MET A 56 2.04 5.43 -2.60
C MET A 56 2.51 5.67 -1.16
N VAL A 57 3.78 5.44 -0.85
CA VAL A 57 4.35 5.71 0.48
C VAL A 57 4.20 7.18 0.85
N ASP A 58 4.52 8.11 -0.05
CA ASP A 58 4.36 9.55 0.19
C ASP A 58 2.89 9.92 0.49
N LYS A 59 1.93 9.35 -0.27
CA LYS A 59 0.50 9.54 0.01
C LYS A 59 0.10 9.04 1.40
N ARG A 60 0.66 7.91 1.85
CA ARG A 60 0.38 7.32 3.17
C ARG A 60 0.93 8.18 4.30
N LEU A 61 2.13 8.72 4.15
CA LEU A 61 2.74 9.61 5.14
C LEU A 61 1.94 10.92 5.34
N ASN A 62 1.19 11.32 4.32
CA ASN A 62 0.35 12.52 4.34
C ASN A 62 -1.12 12.26 4.74
N ASP A 63 -1.49 11.03 5.11
CA ASP A 63 -2.84 10.71 5.58
C ASP A 63 -3.14 11.41 6.92
N LYS A 64 -4.43 11.75 7.15
CA LYS A 64 -4.83 12.58 8.29
C LYS A 64 -5.91 11.93 9.16
N GLY A 65 -5.96 12.35 10.42
CA GLY A 65 -7.05 12.05 11.35
C GLY A 65 -7.22 10.56 11.62
N LYS A 66 -8.36 9.99 11.17
CA LYS A 66 -8.73 8.59 11.43
C LYS A 66 -7.79 7.55 10.82
N ASN A 67 -6.91 7.96 9.90
CA ASN A 67 -6.00 7.12 9.14
C ASN A 67 -4.57 7.08 9.72
N TRP A 68 -4.37 7.47 10.98
CA TRP A 68 -3.05 7.62 11.56
C TRP A 68 -2.16 6.37 11.50
N ARG A 69 -2.73 5.15 11.46
CA ARG A 69 -1.94 3.90 11.35
C ARG A 69 -1.42 3.62 9.93
N HIS A 70 -1.81 4.43 8.96
CA HIS A 70 -1.17 4.41 7.64
C HIS A 70 0.25 4.97 7.69
N VAL A 71 0.54 5.84 8.66
CA VAL A 71 1.84 6.46 8.95
C VAL A 71 2.59 5.61 9.96
#